data_AF-A0A919WH94-F1
#
_entry.id   AF-A0A919WH94-F1
#
_cell.length_a   1.000
_cell.length_b   1.000
_cell.length_c   1.000
_cell.angle_alpha   90.00
_cell.angle_beta   90.00
_cell.angle_gamma   90.00
#
_symmetry.space_group_name_H-M   'P 1'
#
loop_
_entity.id
_entity.type
_entity.pdbx_description
1 polymer ?
#
loop_
_entity_poly.entity_id
_entity_poly.type
_entity_poly.pdbx_seq_one_letter_code
_entity_poly.pdbx_strand_id
1 'polypeptide(L)' 'MSRSCLEESLFYKIETLRKEMIRTGIKEGLSSKNTIQLSQMLDQYVLQYQKLNFSSFKKNF' A
#
# COMPACT_ATOMS: atom_id res chain seq x y z
N MET A 1 9.90 -21.38 2.63
CA MET A 1 8.81 -20.55 2.06
C MET A 1 9.44 -19.35 1.38
N SER A 2 9.15 -19.14 0.09
CA SER A 2 9.90 -18.25 -0.80
C SER A 2 9.45 -16.79 -0.64
N ARG A 3 10.40 -15.83 -0.68
CA ARG A 3 10.18 -14.37 -0.52
C ARG A 3 9.05 -13.79 -1.39
N SER A 4 8.75 -14.40 -2.53
CA SER A 4 7.75 -13.97 -3.52
C SER A 4 6.31 -13.90 -2.98
N CYS A 5 5.90 -14.82 -2.10
CA CYS A 5 4.52 -14.87 -1.61
C CYS A 5 4.18 -13.70 -0.67
N LEU A 6 5.16 -13.21 0.11
CA LEU A 6 4.94 -12.09 1.02
C LEU A 6 4.78 -10.78 0.24
N GLU A 7 5.62 -10.60 -0.79
CA GLU A 7 5.55 -9.47 -1.71
C GLU A 7 4.20 -9.42 -2.44
N GLU A 8 3.75 -10.55 -2.99
CA GLU A 8 2.45 -10.67 -3.64
C GLU A 8 1.29 -10.35 -2.68
N SER A 9 1.34 -10.85 -1.44
CA SER A 9 0.29 -10.58 -0.46
C SER A 9 0.19 -9.09 -0.11
N LEU A 10 1.32 -8.39 -0.06
CA LEU A 10 1.38 -6.97 0.23
C LEU A 10 0.88 -6.15 -0.97
N PHE A 11 1.26 -6.54 -2.18
CA PHE A 11 0.77 -5.96 -3.42
C PHE A 11 -0.77 -6.08 -3.54
N TYR A 12 -1.32 -7.25 -3.25
CA TYR A 12 -2.77 -7.45 -3.23
C TYR A 12 -3.50 -6.56 -2.22
N LYS A 13 -2.92 -6.36 -1.03
CA LYS A 13 -3.48 -5.44 -0.03
C LYS A 13 -3.47 -3.99 -0.52
N ILE A 14 -2.37 -3.55 -1.12
CA ILE A 14 -2.26 -2.20 -1.72
C ILE A 14 -3.33 -2.01 -2.79
N GLU A 15 -3.49 -2.96 -3.71
CA GLU A 15 -4.48 -2.85 -4.78
C GLU A 15 -5.93 -2.86 -4.28
N THR A 16 -6.21 -3.66 -3.25
CA THR A 16 -7.54 -3.70 -2.62
C THR A 16 -7.86 -2.36 -1.96
N LEU A 17 -6.92 -1.86 -1.15
CA LEU A 17 -7.08 -0.61 -0.41
C LEU A 17 -7.16 0.61 -1.34
N ARG A 18 -6.40 0.60 -2.46
CA ARG A 18 -6.49 1.61 -3.51
C ARG A 18 -7.88 1.69 -4.12
N LYS A 19 -8.49 0.54 -4.45
CA LYS A 19 -9.86 0.49 -4.99
C LYS A 19 -10.88 1.00 -3.99
N GLU A 20 -10.70 0.66 -2.71
CA GLU A 20 -11.56 1.13 -1.63
C GLU A 20 -11.44 2.65 -1.46
N MET A 21 -10.23 3.20 -1.41
CA MET A 21 -9.98 4.64 -1.32
C MET A 21 -10.62 5.41 -2.48
N ILE A 22 -10.51 4.91 -3.72
CA ILE A 22 -11.14 5.54 -4.89
C ILE A 22 -12.68 5.53 -4.75
N ARG A 23 -13.27 4.39 -4.36
CA ARG A 23 -14.72 4.28 -4.15
C ARG A 23 -15.20 5.23 -3.05
N THR A 24 -14.49 5.30 -1.93
CA THR A 24 -14.81 6.18 -0.82
C THR A 24 -14.61 7.64 -1.20
N GLY A 25 -13.55 7.98 -1.95
CA GLY A 25 -13.30 9.32 -2.46
C GLY A 25 -14.38 9.82 -3.42
N ILE A 26 -14.93 8.92 -4.25
CA ILE A 26 -16.09 9.24 -5.12
C ILE A 26 -17.36 9.42 -4.29
N LYS A 27 -17.58 8.59 -3.27
CA LYS A 27 -18.82 8.59 -2.47
C LYS A 27 -18.88 9.72 -1.43
N GLU A 28 -17.77 10.01 -0.78
CA GLU A 28 -17.69 10.88 0.40
C GLU A 28 -16.82 12.13 0.16
N GLY A 29 -16.06 12.16 -0.93
CA GLY A 29 -15.08 13.20 -1.23
C GLY A 29 -13.66 12.85 -0.75
N LEU A 30 -12.67 13.47 -1.39
CA LEU A 30 -11.25 13.25 -1.06
C LEU A 30 -10.85 13.84 0.30
N SER A 31 -11.58 14.85 0.77
CA SER A 31 -11.39 15.46 2.09
C SER A 31 -12.17 14.76 3.21
N SER A 32 -12.93 13.70 2.90
CA SER A 32 -13.61 12.93 3.95
C SER A 32 -12.58 12.28 4.86
N LYS A 33 -12.88 12.24 6.16
CA LYS A 33 -12.01 11.59 7.15
C LYS A 33 -11.72 10.13 6.78
N ASN A 34 -12.69 9.44 6.20
CA ASN A 34 -12.54 8.05 5.77
C ASN A 34 -11.59 7.94 4.57
N THR A 35 -11.71 8.82 3.57
CA THR A 35 -10.79 8.82 2.42
C THR A 35 -9.36 9.16 2.84
N ILE A 36 -9.18 10.11 3.76
CA ILE A 36 -7.87 10.47 4.33
C ILE A 36 -7.28 9.30 5.13
N GLN A 37 -8.10 8.60 5.92
CA GLN A 37 -7.62 7.44 6.67
C GLN A 37 -7.19 6.30 5.72
N LEU A 38 -7.96 6.05 4.67
CA LEU A 38 -7.62 5.08 3.63
C LEU A 38 -6.33 5.46 2.89
N SER A 39 -6.11 6.75 2.60
CA SER A 39 -4.86 7.20 1.97
C SER A 39 -3.65 6.99 2.87
N GLN A 40 -3.76 7.33 4.16
CA GLN A 40 -2.69 7.11 5.13
C GLN A 40 -2.35 5.63 5.30
N MET A 41 -3.36 4.75 5.33
CA MET A 41 -3.14 3.31 5.37
C MET A 41 -2.49 2.80 4.07
N LEU A 42 -2.87 3.34 2.91
CA LEU A 42 -2.28 2.98 1.62
C LEU A 42 -0.79 3.32 1.61
N ASP A 43 -0.43 4.53 2.05
CA ASP A 43 0.95 4.99 2.13
C ASP A 43 1.80 4.09 3.03
N GLN A 44 1.26 3.62 4.17
CA GLN A 44 1.95 2.69 5.05
C GLN A 44 2.26 1.36 4.36
N TYR A 45 1.32 0.78 3.61
CA TYR A 45 1.55 -0.46 2.89
C TYR A 45 2.52 -0.28 1.72
N VAL A 46 2.43 0.84 0.99
CA VAL A 46 3.39 1.18 -0.08
C VAL A 46 4.80 1.32 0.49
N LEU A 47 4.97 1.99 1.64
CA LEU A 47 6.27 2.09 2.32
C LEU A 47 6.80 0.72 2.76
N GLN A 48 5.95 -0.17 3.25
CA GLN A 48 6.35 -1.55 3.58
C GLN A 48 6.80 -2.31 2.34
N TYR A 49 6.08 -2.16 1.22
CA TYR A 49 6.41 -2.79 -0.06
C TYR A 49 7.75 -2.30 -0.57
N GLN A 50 7.94 -0.99 -0.57
CA GLN A 50 9.21 -0.37 -0.94
C GLN A 50 10.34 -0.84 -0.02
N LYS A 51 10.15 -0.93 1.29
CA LYS A 51 11.20 -1.44 2.20
C LYS A 51 11.57 -2.89 1.89
N LEU A 52 10.60 -3.76 1.63
CA LEU A 52 10.88 -5.15 1.23
C LEU A 52 11.71 -5.20 -0.07
N ASN A 53 11.37 -4.35 -1.03
CA ASN A 53 12.06 -4.29 -2.32
C ASN A 53 13.42 -3.56 -2.25
N PHE A 54 13.56 -2.51 -1.44
CA PHE A 54 14.81 -1.75 -1.26
C PHE A 54 15.81 -2.43 -0.32
N SER A 55 15.38 -3.34 0.57
CA SER A 55 16.29 -4.16 1.38
C SER A 55 17.23 -5.00 0.51
N SER A 56 16.88 -5.23 -0.76
CA SER A 56 17.74 -5.88 -1.74
C SER A 56 18.84 -4.96 -2.32
N PHE A 57 18.70 -3.63 -2.20
CA PHE A 57 19.59 -2.64 -2.81
C PHE A 57 20.72 -2.14 -1.89
N LYS A 58 20.59 -2.31 -0.56
CA LYS A 58 21.60 -1.83 0.41
C LYS A 58 22.82 -2.75 0.61
N LYS A 59 22.94 -3.84 -0.16
CA LYS A 59 24.08 -4.77 -0.02
C LYS A 59 25.31 -4.40 -0.87
N ASN A 60 25.26 -3.30 -1.63
CA ASN A 60 26.28 -2.95 -2.63
C ASN A 60 26.83 -1.51 -2.50
N PHE A 61 26.90 -0.93 -1.29
CA PHE A 61 27.70 0.28 -1.04
C PHE A 61 28.55 0.08 0.21
#